data_AF-A0AAD5XFG0-F1
#
_entry.id   AF-A0AAD5XFG0-F1
#
_cell.length_a   1.000
_cell.length_b   1.000
_cell.length_c   1.000
_cell.angle_alpha   90.00
_cell.angle_beta   90.00
_cell.angle_gamma   90.00
#
_symmetry.space_group_name_H-M   'P 1'
#
loop_
_entity.id
_entity.type
_entity.pdbx_description
1 polymer ?
#
loop_
_entity_poly.entity_id
_entity_poly.type
_entity_poly.pdbx_seq_one_letter_code
_entity_poly.pdbx_strand_id
1 'polypeptide(L)'
;MSTSTTKITDYSRFISPRSARRAPSAIRSLAPLMSLPGMISLGGGNPNPAMFPYVGLSFQLRSGESITVPETELAQALQYSPTNGIPPLVKWLRDLQISEHSPPFAGDFDVCVGNGSQDVLTKAFDMLLSEGDTLLCESPAYVGSLAYLRPIGCKFSDVPSDAEGLIPDALENVLANWNDCATRPRVLYTVPIGGNPTGCSTTVERKKRIYKIAQKYNIIILEDDPYYYLQFGKKRAASYFSMDLDQRVLRFDSFSKILSAGVRVGWVTGPKLLVERIALHSQSSILHASGVSQLLVWKVLQHWGLDGFRAHTQDVSAFYEEKGIAFLRSAEHHLKGLAEWVQPNAGMFVWIKLLGIDDSASLIKQKAVEKKVLLVPGFEFFPNPKTTPYVRASFSTATAEEIDIALARLAEIIREEQK
;
A
#
# COMPACT_ATOMS: atom_id res chain seq x y z
N MET A 1 20.76 13.03 -25.77
CA MET A 1 19.95 12.16 -26.64
C MET A 1 18.55 12.12 -26.07
N SER A 2 17.56 12.65 -26.80
CA SER A 2 16.15 12.58 -26.43
C SER A 2 15.71 11.12 -26.55
N THR A 3 15.64 10.40 -25.42
CA THR A 3 14.95 9.11 -25.37
C THR A 3 13.48 9.42 -25.55
N SER A 4 12.96 9.24 -26.76
CA SER A 4 11.52 9.20 -27.02
C SER A 4 10.92 8.13 -26.12
N THR A 5 10.30 8.56 -25.03
CA THR A 5 9.64 7.66 -24.08
C THR A 5 8.40 7.12 -24.75
N THR A 6 8.48 5.89 -25.27
CA THR A 6 7.35 5.26 -25.94
C THR A 6 6.43 4.67 -24.86
N LYS A 7 5.21 5.20 -24.77
CA LYS A 7 4.14 4.65 -23.93
C LYS A 7 3.98 3.16 -24.19
N ILE A 8 3.87 2.35 -23.13
CA ILE A 8 3.57 0.92 -23.26
C ILE A 8 2.12 0.77 -23.74
N THR A 9 1.93 0.15 -24.91
CA THR A 9 0.60 -0.13 -25.49
C THR A 9 0.21 -1.60 -25.38
N ASP A 10 1.17 -2.48 -25.13
CA ASP A 10 0.95 -3.91 -24.92
C ASP A 10 1.66 -4.40 -23.65
N TYR A 11 0.87 -4.93 -22.71
CA TYR A 11 1.36 -5.48 -21.46
C TYR A 11 1.47 -7.01 -21.47
N SER A 12 1.18 -7.68 -22.60
CA SER A 12 1.12 -9.15 -22.72
C SER A 12 2.31 -9.87 -22.06
N ARG A 13 3.54 -9.37 -22.26
CA ARG A 13 4.77 -9.92 -21.65
C ARG A 13 4.79 -9.91 -20.11
N PHE A 14 3.99 -9.07 -19.47
CA PHE A 14 3.92 -8.94 -18.01
C PHE A 14 2.81 -9.79 -17.40
N ILE A 15 1.79 -10.14 -18.18
CA ILE A 15 0.60 -10.81 -17.70
C ILE A 15 0.87 -12.30 -17.49
N SER A 16 0.53 -12.81 -16.29
CA SER A 16 0.66 -14.22 -15.96
C SER A 16 -0.24 -15.09 -16.86
N PRO A 17 0.13 -16.35 -17.17
CA PRO A 17 -0.73 -17.25 -17.93
C PRO A 17 -2.12 -17.44 -17.31
N ARG A 18 -2.22 -17.39 -15.97
CA ARG A 18 -3.50 -17.45 -15.27
C ARG A 18 -4.36 -16.22 -15.56
N SER A 19 -3.77 -15.03 -15.45
CA SER A 19 -4.44 -13.77 -15.71
C SER A 19 -4.84 -13.61 -17.18
N ALA A 20 -3.99 -14.05 -18.11
CA ALA A 20 -4.28 -14.03 -19.55
C ALA A 20 -5.51 -14.87 -19.94
N ARG A 21 -5.83 -15.92 -19.16
CA ARG A 21 -7.03 -16.74 -19.35
C ARG A 21 -8.30 -16.17 -18.72
N ARG A 22 -8.22 -15.09 -17.94
CA ARG A 22 -9.40 -14.46 -17.34
C ARG A 22 -10.20 -13.72 -18.41
N ALA A 23 -11.49 -14.03 -18.50
CA ALA A 23 -12.43 -13.36 -19.39
C ALA A 23 -13.44 -12.53 -18.59
N PRO A 24 -14.01 -11.47 -19.17
CA PRO A 24 -15.14 -10.75 -18.58
C PRO A 24 -16.31 -11.68 -18.28
N SER A 25 -17.02 -11.43 -17.17
CA SER A 25 -18.27 -12.13 -16.87
C SER A 25 -19.32 -11.84 -17.95
N ALA A 26 -19.95 -12.90 -18.48
CA ALA A 26 -21.01 -12.79 -19.47
C ALA A 26 -22.24 -12.02 -18.96
N ILE A 27 -22.51 -12.04 -17.65
CA ILE A 27 -23.59 -11.25 -17.06
C ILE A 27 -23.16 -9.79 -16.94
N ARG A 28 -21.94 -9.53 -16.47
CA ARG A 28 -21.45 -8.15 -16.32
C ARG A 28 -21.25 -7.44 -17.66
N SER A 29 -20.96 -8.16 -18.75
CA SER A 29 -20.88 -7.57 -20.09
C SER A 29 -22.23 -7.07 -20.60
N LEU A 30 -23.35 -7.56 -20.05
CA LEU A 30 -24.70 -7.09 -20.37
C LEU A 30 -25.12 -5.86 -19.54
N ALA A 31 -24.38 -5.50 -18.49
CA ALA A 31 -24.73 -4.39 -17.60
C ALA A 31 -24.96 -3.05 -18.34
N PRO A 32 -24.18 -2.66 -19.38
CA PRO A 32 -24.46 -1.45 -20.13
C PRO A 32 -25.83 -1.45 -20.83
N LEU A 33 -26.33 -2.62 -21.22
CA LEU A 33 -27.64 -2.77 -21.84
C LEU A 33 -28.78 -2.59 -20.84
N MET A 34 -28.56 -2.98 -19.58
CA MET A 34 -29.54 -2.84 -18.49
C MET A 34 -29.85 -1.37 -18.17
N SER A 35 -28.95 -0.45 -18.49
CA SER A 35 -29.13 0.99 -18.27
C SER A 35 -29.77 1.73 -19.45
N LEU A 36 -30.12 1.03 -20.54
CA LEU A 36 -30.76 1.66 -21.70
C LEU A 36 -32.21 2.07 -21.39
N PRO A 37 -32.65 3.28 -21.79
CA PRO A 37 -34.04 3.70 -21.61
C PRO A 37 -35.04 2.71 -22.23
N GLY A 38 -36.07 2.34 -21.47
CA GLY A 38 -37.11 1.39 -21.90
C GLY A 38 -36.71 -0.09 -21.81
N MET A 39 -35.48 -0.42 -21.41
CA MET A 39 -35.06 -1.80 -21.20
C MET A 39 -35.75 -2.41 -19.99
N ILE A 40 -36.49 -3.51 -20.20
CA ILE A 40 -37.00 -4.36 -19.11
C ILE A 40 -36.01 -5.51 -18.95
N SER A 41 -35.19 -5.46 -17.90
CA SER A 41 -34.17 -6.49 -17.65
C SER A 41 -34.75 -7.67 -16.86
N LEU A 42 -34.84 -8.84 -17.48
CA LEU A 42 -35.10 -10.13 -16.83
C LEU A 42 -33.85 -11.01 -16.68
N GLY A 43 -32.68 -10.54 -17.13
CA GLY A 43 -31.43 -11.32 -17.15
C GLY A 43 -30.55 -11.18 -15.91
N GLY A 44 -30.80 -10.16 -15.08
CA GLY A 44 -29.99 -9.89 -13.87
C GLY A 44 -30.50 -10.63 -12.64
N GLY A 45 -29.59 -11.21 -11.85
CA GLY A 45 -29.90 -11.86 -10.56
C GLY A 45 -29.89 -10.89 -9.37
N ASN A 46 -30.34 -9.65 -9.55
CA ASN A 46 -30.30 -8.63 -8.49
C ASN A 46 -31.48 -8.81 -7.52
N PRO A 47 -31.27 -8.83 -6.20
CA PRO A 47 -32.37 -8.83 -5.23
C PRO A 47 -33.18 -7.53 -5.31
N ASN A 48 -34.48 -7.60 -5.02
CA ASN A 48 -35.36 -6.43 -5.04
C ASN A 48 -35.03 -5.47 -3.88
N PRO A 49 -34.64 -4.20 -4.14
CA PRO A 49 -34.26 -3.26 -3.10
C PRO A 49 -35.35 -2.97 -2.06
N ALA A 50 -36.63 -3.14 -2.41
CA ALA A 50 -37.75 -2.96 -1.47
C ALA A 50 -37.75 -3.97 -0.31
N MET A 51 -36.96 -5.06 -0.42
CA MET A 51 -36.81 -6.07 0.62
C MET A 51 -35.55 -5.86 1.48
N PHE A 52 -34.76 -4.82 1.20
CA PHE A 52 -33.61 -4.49 2.05
C PHE A 52 -34.10 -3.96 3.40
N PRO A 53 -33.65 -4.49 4.54
CA PRO A 53 -34.21 -4.17 5.86
C PRO A 53 -33.67 -2.85 6.44
N TYR A 54 -33.35 -1.86 5.58
CA TYR A 54 -32.70 -0.61 5.97
C TYR A 54 -33.33 0.58 5.26
N VAL A 55 -33.86 1.53 6.04
CA VAL A 55 -34.51 2.75 5.54
C VAL A 55 -33.58 3.98 5.54
N GLY A 56 -32.33 3.82 5.99
CA GLY A 56 -31.35 4.89 6.06
C GLY A 56 -30.15 4.54 6.93
N LEU A 57 -29.13 5.40 6.90
CA LEU A 57 -27.93 5.27 7.71
C LEU A 57 -27.52 6.66 8.23
N SER A 58 -27.25 6.77 9.53
CA SER A 58 -26.70 7.99 10.13
C SER A 58 -25.46 7.67 10.96
N PHE A 59 -24.46 8.54 10.89
CA PHE A 59 -23.24 8.43 11.68
C PHE A 59 -22.68 9.82 12.02
N GLN A 60 -21.91 9.90 13.10
CA GLN A 60 -21.33 11.15 13.59
C GLN A 60 -19.81 11.15 13.40
N LEU A 61 -19.29 12.28 12.91
CA LEU A 61 -17.86 12.51 12.80
C LEU A 61 -17.26 12.96 14.14
N ARG A 62 -15.94 12.82 14.29
CA ARG A 62 -15.22 13.32 15.47
C ARG A 62 -15.32 14.85 15.62
N SER A 63 -15.62 15.58 14.54
CA SER A 63 -15.93 17.01 14.57
C SER A 63 -17.28 17.34 15.23
N GLY A 64 -18.11 16.33 15.52
CA GLY A 64 -19.46 16.48 16.07
C GLY A 64 -20.56 16.56 15.01
N GLU A 65 -20.20 16.69 13.73
CA GLU A 65 -21.15 16.75 12.61
C GLU A 65 -21.78 15.38 12.34
N SER A 66 -23.08 15.35 12.04
CA SER A 66 -23.81 14.13 11.68
C SER A 66 -24.06 14.08 10.18
N ILE A 67 -23.80 12.92 9.58
CA ILE A 67 -24.13 12.65 8.18
C ILE A 67 -25.26 11.62 8.14
N THR A 68 -26.30 11.91 7.35
CA THR A 68 -27.45 11.03 7.14
C THR A 68 -27.56 10.67 5.67
N VAL A 69 -27.68 9.38 5.38
CA VAL A 69 -27.88 8.82 4.04
C VAL A 69 -29.33 8.34 3.91
N PRO A 70 -30.08 8.84 2.91
CA PRO A 70 -31.46 8.41 2.68
C PRO A 70 -31.54 6.99 2.13
N GLU A 71 -32.71 6.36 2.27
CA GLU A 71 -33.00 5.00 1.81
C GLU A 71 -32.57 4.75 0.35
N THR A 72 -32.87 5.69 -0.55
CA THR A 72 -32.60 5.56 -1.98
C THR A 72 -31.11 5.39 -2.30
N GLU A 73 -30.25 6.17 -1.63
CA GLU A 73 -28.80 6.09 -1.81
C GLU A 73 -28.21 4.88 -1.07
N LEU A 74 -28.73 4.57 0.12
CA LEU A 74 -28.33 3.36 0.85
C LEU A 74 -28.66 2.10 0.04
N ALA A 75 -29.85 2.02 -0.55
CA ALA A 75 -30.28 0.91 -1.40
C ALA A 75 -29.38 0.73 -2.62
N GLN A 76 -28.89 1.82 -3.23
CA GLN A 76 -27.90 1.75 -4.32
C GLN A 76 -26.58 1.14 -3.83
N ALA A 77 -26.09 1.55 -2.66
CA ALA A 77 -24.86 1.03 -2.08
C ALA A 77 -24.99 -0.43 -1.59
N LEU A 78 -26.20 -0.85 -1.19
CA LEU A 78 -26.48 -2.23 -0.78
C LEU A 78 -26.65 -3.19 -1.97
N GLN A 79 -26.87 -2.65 -3.17
CA GLN A 79 -27.00 -3.42 -4.40
C GLN A 79 -25.63 -3.71 -5.05
N TYR A 80 -25.62 -4.69 -5.96
CA TYR A 80 -24.49 -4.91 -6.85
C TYR A 80 -24.07 -3.64 -7.59
N SER A 81 -22.78 -3.34 -7.53
CA SER A 81 -22.14 -2.16 -8.13
C SER A 81 -21.11 -2.53 -9.20
N PRO A 82 -20.68 -1.56 -10.04
CA PRO A 82 -19.53 -1.73 -10.90
C PRO A 82 -18.32 -2.23 -10.11
N THR A 83 -17.54 -3.13 -10.70
CA THR A 83 -16.39 -3.77 -10.02
C THR A 83 -15.38 -2.75 -9.52
N ASN A 84 -15.14 -1.70 -10.30
CA ASN A 84 -14.19 -0.65 -9.97
C ASN A 84 -14.60 0.16 -8.73
N GLY A 85 -15.85 0.08 -8.30
CA GLY A 85 -16.40 0.81 -7.15
C GLY A 85 -17.63 1.63 -7.51
N ILE A 86 -18.23 2.27 -6.50
CA ILE A 86 -19.38 3.16 -6.69
C ILE A 86 -18.93 4.40 -7.51
N PRO A 87 -19.66 4.79 -8.58
CA PRO A 87 -19.17 5.80 -9.51
C PRO A 87 -18.75 7.16 -8.88
N PRO A 88 -19.48 7.73 -7.90
CA PRO A 88 -19.07 8.98 -7.26
C PRO A 88 -17.72 8.87 -6.53
N LEU A 89 -17.48 7.76 -5.82
CA LEU A 89 -16.21 7.52 -5.15
C LEU A 89 -15.07 7.34 -6.14
N VAL A 90 -15.28 6.54 -7.19
CA VAL A 90 -14.26 6.32 -8.23
C VAL A 90 -13.87 7.65 -8.89
N LYS A 91 -14.86 8.50 -9.20
CA LYS A 91 -14.60 9.84 -9.75
C LYS A 91 -13.76 10.67 -8.77
N TRP A 92 -14.17 10.76 -7.51
CA TRP A 92 -13.44 11.52 -6.49
C TRP A 92 -12.00 11.03 -6.32
N LEU A 93 -11.78 9.71 -6.32
CA LEU A 93 -10.44 9.13 -6.25
C LEU A 93 -9.58 9.48 -7.47
N ARG A 94 -10.16 9.47 -8.69
CA ARG A 94 -9.44 9.93 -9.89
C ARG A 94 -9.04 11.40 -9.78
N ASP A 95 -9.96 12.26 -9.32
CA ASP A 95 -9.71 13.69 -9.13
C ASP A 95 -8.61 13.92 -8.06
N LEU A 96 -8.63 13.13 -6.97
CA LEU A 96 -7.59 13.12 -5.95
C LEU A 96 -6.22 12.80 -6.57
N GLN A 97 -6.13 11.75 -7.40
CA GLN A 97 -4.88 11.32 -8.02
C GLN A 97 -4.31 12.39 -8.96
N ILE A 98 -5.17 13.09 -9.71
CA ILE A 98 -4.76 14.23 -10.54
C ILE A 98 -4.22 15.35 -9.66
N SER A 99 -4.94 15.69 -8.58
CA SER A 99 -4.58 16.82 -7.73
C SER A 99 -3.29 16.59 -6.93
N GLU A 100 -3.08 15.38 -6.39
CA GLU A 100 -1.94 15.07 -5.51
C GLU A 100 -0.69 14.63 -6.27
N HIS A 101 -0.84 14.11 -7.49
CA HIS A 101 0.29 13.52 -8.23
C HIS A 101 0.51 14.12 -9.62
N SER A 102 -0.48 14.79 -10.24
CA SER A 102 -0.33 15.42 -11.56
C SER A 102 0.35 14.49 -12.60
N PRO A 103 -0.19 13.28 -12.84
CA PRO A 103 0.45 12.31 -13.73
C PRO A 103 0.56 12.85 -15.17
N PRO A 104 1.62 12.49 -15.91
CA PRO A 104 1.96 13.12 -17.20
C PRO A 104 0.99 12.81 -18.35
N PHE A 105 0.06 11.86 -18.19
CA PHE A 105 -0.83 11.36 -19.25
C PHE A 105 -2.27 11.92 -19.19
N ALA A 106 -2.47 13.13 -18.65
CA ALA A 106 -3.71 13.92 -18.77
C ALA A 106 -5.04 13.16 -18.51
N GLY A 107 -5.04 12.19 -17.59
CA GLY A 107 -6.24 11.42 -17.23
C GLY A 107 -6.37 10.04 -17.90
N ASP A 108 -5.43 9.64 -18.76
CA ASP A 108 -5.37 8.30 -19.38
C ASP A 108 -4.82 7.24 -18.41
N PHE A 109 -5.57 7.03 -17.34
CA PHE A 109 -5.38 6.00 -16.32
C PHE A 109 -6.75 5.59 -15.78
N ASP A 110 -6.81 4.53 -14.97
CA ASP A 110 -8.03 4.15 -14.26
C ASP A 110 -7.80 3.90 -12.77
N VAL A 111 -8.91 3.78 -12.04
CA VAL A 111 -8.95 3.45 -10.61
C VAL A 111 -9.86 2.24 -10.39
N CYS A 112 -9.45 1.34 -9.50
CA CYS A 112 -10.28 0.23 -9.01
C CYS A 112 -10.20 0.13 -7.49
N VAL A 113 -11.35 0.18 -6.83
CA VAL A 113 -11.50 0.04 -5.38
C VAL A 113 -11.49 -1.45 -4.99
N GLY A 114 -10.85 -1.76 -3.87
CA GLY A 114 -10.86 -3.09 -3.24
C GLY A 114 -11.06 -3.02 -1.74
N ASN A 115 -11.01 -4.18 -1.08
CA ASN A 115 -11.20 -4.33 0.36
C ASN A 115 -9.94 -3.92 1.17
N GLY A 116 -9.39 -2.74 0.86
CA GLY A 116 -8.07 -2.26 1.28
C GLY A 116 -7.00 -2.42 0.18
N SER A 117 -5.85 -1.76 0.32
CA SER A 117 -4.75 -1.87 -0.66
C SER A 117 -4.22 -3.30 -0.83
N GLN A 118 -4.12 -4.07 0.28
CA GLN A 118 -3.72 -5.48 0.24
C GLN A 118 -4.56 -6.31 -0.75
N ASP A 119 -5.86 -6.03 -0.84
CA ASP A 119 -6.80 -6.78 -1.68
C ASP A 119 -6.54 -6.54 -3.17
N VAL A 120 -6.26 -5.31 -3.60
CA VAL A 120 -5.91 -5.00 -4.99
C VAL A 120 -4.46 -5.30 -5.32
N LEU A 121 -3.54 -5.18 -4.34
CA LEU A 121 -2.13 -5.52 -4.49
C LEU A 121 -1.95 -7.03 -4.73
N THR A 122 -2.64 -7.88 -3.97
CA THR A 122 -2.58 -9.34 -4.18
C THR A 122 -3.15 -9.76 -5.53
N LYS A 123 -4.17 -9.07 -6.04
CA LYS A 123 -4.64 -9.25 -7.42
C LYS A 123 -3.60 -8.80 -8.46
N ALA A 124 -2.86 -7.73 -8.19
CA ALA A 124 -1.76 -7.32 -9.06
C ALA A 124 -0.62 -8.36 -9.05
N PHE A 125 -0.30 -8.95 -7.90
CA PHE A 125 0.64 -10.08 -7.84
C PHE A 125 0.14 -11.28 -8.67
N ASP A 126 -1.12 -11.74 -8.49
CA ASP A 126 -1.67 -12.84 -9.31
C ASP A 126 -1.75 -12.49 -10.80
N MET A 127 -1.99 -11.22 -11.12
CA MET A 127 -2.01 -10.71 -12.48
C MET A 127 -0.64 -10.80 -13.16
N LEU A 128 0.44 -10.53 -12.43
CA LEU A 128 1.77 -10.30 -12.99
C LEU A 128 2.74 -11.45 -12.76
N LEU A 129 2.49 -12.31 -11.77
CA LEU A 129 3.41 -13.35 -11.32
C LEU A 129 2.77 -14.74 -11.42
N SER A 130 3.61 -15.74 -11.57
CA SER A 130 3.33 -17.17 -11.53
C SER A 130 4.34 -17.87 -10.64
N GLU A 131 4.06 -19.13 -10.32
CA GLU A 131 5.01 -19.98 -9.61
C GLU A 131 6.36 -19.99 -10.34
N GLY A 132 7.45 -19.79 -9.57
CA GLY A 132 8.80 -19.73 -10.09
C GLY A 132 9.26 -18.36 -10.60
N ASP A 133 8.35 -17.40 -10.80
CA ASP A 133 8.72 -16.02 -11.18
C ASP A 133 9.47 -15.30 -10.07
N THR A 134 10.40 -14.43 -10.46
CA THR A 134 11.17 -13.59 -9.55
C THR A 134 10.57 -12.19 -9.43
N LEU A 135 10.32 -11.75 -8.20
CA LEU A 135 9.96 -10.37 -7.85
C LEU A 135 11.20 -9.61 -7.34
N LEU A 136 11.46 -8.41 -7.88
CA LEU A 136 12.39 -7.46 -7.26
C LEU A 136 11.67 -6.83 -6.07
N CYS A 137 12.26 -6.90 -4.89
CA CYS A 137 11.62 -6.43 -3.66
C CYS A 137 12.63 -5.69 -2.79
N GLU A 138 12.19 -4.61 -2.15
CA GLU A 138 12.94 -4.01 -1.05
C GLU A 138 13.31 -5.07 -0.01
N SER A 139 14.50 -4.94 0.58
CA SER A 139 14.94 -5.79 1.67
C SER A 139 15.51 -4.89 2.78
N PRO A 140 14.84 -4.79 3.95
CA PRO A 140 13.63 -5.53 4.34
C PRO A 140 12.32 -5.03 3.67
N ALA A 141 11.26 -5.85 3.72
CA ALA A 141 9.94 -5.59 3.11
C ALA A 141 8.75 -5.94 4.02
N TYR A 142 7.56 -5.53 3.57
CA TYR A 142 6.33 -5.76 4.30
C TYR A 142 5.93 -7.24 4.36
N VAL A 143 5.84 -7.77 5.59
CA VAL A 143 5.44 -9.15 5.89
C VAL A 143 4.11 -9.58 5.27
N GLY A 144 3.14 -8.67 5.11
CA GLY A 144 1.84 -9.02 4.52
C GLY A 144 1.94 -9.37 3.04
N SER A 145 2.81 -8.70 2.29
CA SER A 145 3.10 -9.03 0.89
C SER A 145 3.87 -10.34 0.80
N LEU A 146 4.88 -10.55 1.65
CA LEU A 146 5.64 -11.80 1.71
C LEU A 146 4.76 -13.01 2.06
N ALA A 147 3.79 -12.84 2.96
CA ALA A 147 2.85 -13.89 3.35
C ALA A 147 1.95 -14.36 2.20
N TYR A 148 1.64 -13.48 1.24
CA TYR A 148 0.91 -13.86 0.03
C TYR A 148 1.83 -14.47 -1.04
N LEU A 149 3.02 -13.91 -1.22
CA LEU A 149 3.93 -14.26 -2.31
C LEU A 149 4.64 -15.62 -2.08
N ARG A 150 4.99 -15.96 -0.84
CA ARG A 150 5.67 -17.24 -0.52
C ARG A 150 4.82 -18.46 -0.90
N PRO A 151 3.53 -18.59 -0.52
CA PRO A 151 2.73 -19.77 -0.84
C PRO A 151 2.42 -19.93 -2.34
N ILE A 152 2.43 -18.86 -3.14
CA ILE A 152 2.25 -18.96 -4.59
C ILE A 152 3.55 -19.33 -5.32
N GLY A 153 4.63 -19.61 -4.60
CA GLY A 153 5.91 -20.04 -5.14
C GLY A 153 6.70 -18.93 -5.85
N CYS A 154 6.46 -17.66 -5.49
CA CYS A 154 7.26 -16.55 -6.02
C CYS A 154 8.65 -16.54 -5.38
N LYS A 155 9.68 -16.31 -6.21
CA LYS A 155 11.06 -16.11 -5.78
C LYS A 155 11.33 -14.62 -5.55
N PHE A 156 12.26 -14.31 -4.65
CA PHE A 156 12.60 -12.92 -4.32
C PHE A 156 14.04 -12.61 -4.72
N SER A 157 14.20 -11.51 -5.45
CA SER A 157 15.50 -10.87 -5.62
C SER A 157 15.55 -9.65 -4.72
N ASP A 158 16.32 -9.75 -3.64
CA ASP A 158 16.46 -8.68 -2.66
C ASP A 158 17.17 -7.49 -3.27
N VAL A 159 16.59 -6.31 -3.09
CA VAL A 159 17.23 -5.04 -3.40
C VAL A 159 17.34 -4.25 -2.10
N PRO A 160 18.56 -3.99 -1.61
CA PRO A 160 18.76 -3.34 -0.31
C PRO A 160 18.24 -1.91 -0.29
N SER A 161 17.83 -1.48 0.90
CA SER A 161 17.46 -0.10 1.22
C SER A 161 18.33 0.46 2.34
N ASP A 162 18.53 1.77 2.35
CA ASP A 162 19.16 2.50 3.46
C ASP A 162 18.23 3.64 3.96
N ALA A 163 18.80 4.63 4.65
CA ALA A 163 18.06 5.78 5.19
C ALA A 163 17.31 6.59 4.12
N GLU A 164 17.75 6.51 2.86
CA GLU A 164 17.12 7.17 1.71
C GLU A 164 16.28 6.19 0.87
N GLY A 165 15.89 5.03 1.43
CA GLY A 165 15.05 4.04 0.77
C GLY A 165 15.81 3.11 -0.18
N LEU A 166 15.11 2.56 -1.18
CA LEU A 166 15.67 1.59 -2.15
C LEU A 166 16.95 2.12 -2.82
N ILE A 167 18.02 1.31 -2.87
CA ILE A 167 19.31 1.70 -3.44
C ILE A 167 19.31 1.48 -4.96
N PRO A 168 19.34 2.53 -5.80
CA PRO A 168 19.23 2.36 -7.26
C PRO A 168 20.41 1.59 -7.87
N ASP A 169 21.63 1.79 -7.36
CA ASP A 169 22.81 1.10 -7.86
C ASP A 169 22.73 -0.42 -7.64
N ALA A 170 22.14 -0.85 -6.51
CA ALA A 170 21.92 -2.26 -6.25
C ALA A 170 20.84 -2.84 -7.19
N LEU A 171 19.76 -2.10 -7.44
CA LEU A 171 18.72 -2.49 -8.41
C LEU A 171 19.31 -2.67 -9.81
N GLU A 172 20.07 -1.69 -10.28
CA GLU A 172 20.75 -1.73 -11.58
C GLU A 172 21.72 -2.91 -11.65
N ASN A 173 22.52 -3.14 -10.60
CA ASN A 173 23.48 -4.23 -10.54
C ASN A 173 22.81 -5.61 -10.61
N VAL A 174 21.69 -5.82 -9.91
CA VAL A 174 20.91 -7.06 -9.99
C VAL A 174 20.45 -7.31 -11.44
N LEU A 175 19.90 -6.28 -12.09
CA LEU A 175 19.37 -6.40 -13.45
C LEU A 175 20.45 -6.56 -14.52
N ALA A 176 21.56 -5.82 -14.40
CA ALA A 176 22.68 -5.84 -15.34
C ALA A 176 23.41 -7.19 -15.35
N ASN A 177 23.52 -7.84 -14.19
CA ASN A 177 24.18 -9.14 -14.05
C ASN A 177 23.21 -10.33 -14.15
N TRP A 178 21.95 -10.09 -14.56
CA TRP A 178 20.96 -11.16 -14.69
C TRP A 178 21.17 -11.97 -15.98
N ASN A 179 21.77 -13.15 -15.82
CA ASN A 179 22.22 -14.00 -16.94
C ASN A 179 21.09 -14.80 -17.61
N ASP A 180 20.08 -15.24 -16.85
CA ASP A 180 18.99 -16.05 -17.40
C ASP A 180 17.83 -15.17 -17.87
N CYS A 181 17.72 -15.00 -19.19
CA CYS A 181 16.66 -14.23 -19.82
C CYS A 181 15.25 -14.77 -19.53
N ALA A 182 15.09 -16.07 -19.29
CA ALA A 182 13.78 -16.68 -19.04
C ALA A 182 13.23 -16.35 -17.64
N THR A 183 14.13 -16.15 -16.67
CA THR A 183 13.76 -15.85 -15.26
C THR A 183 13.98 -14.39 -14.87
N ARG A 184 14.34 -13.54 -15.84
CA ARG A 184 14.60 -12.12 -15.60
C ARG A 184 13.38 -11.47 -14.94
N PRO A 185 13.53 -10.84 -13.77
CA PRO A 185 12.41 -10.21 -13.09
C PRO A 185 11.85 -9.06 -13.93
N ARG A 186 10.52 -8.92 -13.89
CA ARG A 186 9.78 -7.93 -14.68
C ARG A 186 8.91 -7.01 -13.83
N VAL A 187 8.94 -7.20 -12.51
CA VAL A 187 8.13 -6.47 -11.53
C VAL A 187 9.03 -6.05 -10.37
N LEU A 188 8.89 -4.80 -9.95
CA LEU A 188 9.46 -4.24 -8.72
C LEU A 188 8.32 -3.94 -7.74
N TYR A 189 8.40 -4.45 -6.52
CA TYR A 189 7.54 -4.06 -5.40
C TYR A 189 8.33 -3.17 -4.43
N THR A 190 7.76 -2.01 -4.08
CA THR A 190 8.36 -1.03 -3.18
C THR A 190 7.27 -0.35 -2.36
N VAL A 191 7.62 -0.01 -1.11
CA VAL A 191 6.85 0.84 -0.20
C VAL A 191 7.64 2.13 -0.02
N PRO A 192 7.55 3.08 -0.96
CA PRO A 192 8.55 4.13 -1.08
C PRO A 192 8.43 5.24 -0.03
N ILE A 193 7.33 5.33 0.70
CA ILE A 193 7.13 6.33 1.75
C ILE A 193 6.88 5.64 3.10
N GLY A 194 7.67 5.99 4.12
CA GLY A 194 7.51 5.48 5.48
C GLY A 194 7.51 3.94 5.54
N GLY A 195 8.41 3.31 4.78
CA GLY A 195 8.38 1.89 4.44
C GLY A 195 8.27 0.98 5.67
N ASN A 196 7.49 -0.10 5.57
CA ASN A 196 7.42 -1.10 6.63
C ASN A 196 8.42 -2.22 6.31
N PRO A 197 9.50 -2.40 7.10
CA PRO A 197 9.65 -1.95 8.49
C PRO A 197 10.52 -0.70 8.72
N THR A 198 11.24 -0.21 7.72
CA THR A 198 12.37 0.72 7.89
C THR A 198 11.99 2.09 8.45
N GLY A 199 10.75 2.54 8.26
CA GLY A 199 10.33 3.93 8.47
C GLY A 199 10.96 4.93 7.50
N CYS A 200 11.75 4.45 6.53
CA CYS A 200 12.51 5.28 5.60
C CYS A 200 11.68 5.59 4.36
N SER A 201 11.99 6.70 3.70
CA SER A 201 11.34 7.11 2.45
C SER A 201 12.35 7.25 1.33
N THR A 202 12.02 6.72 0.16
CA THR A 202 12.82 6.86 -1.05
C THR A 202 12.82 8.30 -1.53
N THR A 203 13.99 8.92 -1.61
CA THR A 203 14.14 10.31 -2.06
C THR A 203 13.68 10.50 -3.51
N VAL A 204 13.32 11.73 -3.87
CA VAL A 204 12.85 12.04 -5.23
C VAL A 204 13.96 11.75 -6.27
N GLU A 205 15.21 12.02 -5.91
CA GLU A 205 16.39 11.75 -6.71
C GLU A 205 16.54 10.25 -6.97
N ARG A 206 16.40 9.41 -5.93
CA ARG A 206 16.42 7.95 -6.08
C ARG A 206 15.24 7.44 -6.89
N LYS A 207 14.02 7.93 -6.65
CA LYS A 207 12.83 7.57 -7.45
C LYS A 207 13.06 7.84 -8.94
N LYS A 208 13.63 9.00 -9.31
CA LYS A 208 13.99 9.31 -10.71
C LYS A 208 15.01 8.32 -11.29
N ARG A 209 16.02 7.93 -10.50
CA ARG A 209 17.00 6.92 -10.93
C ARG A 209 16.34 5.57 -11.12
N ILE A 210 15.58 5.10 -10.13
CA ILE A 210 14.86 3.82 -10.16
C ILE A 210 13.87 3.76 -11.34
N TYR A 211 13.16 4.85 -11.60
CA TYR A 211 12.27 4.93 -12.77
C TYR A 211 13.02 4.76 -14.08
N LYS A 212 14.19 5.42 -14.26
CA LYS A 212 15.05 5.23 -15.44
C LYS A 212 15.57 3.79 -15.57
N ILE A 213 15.89 3.14 -14.45
CA ILE A 213 16.29 1.73 -14.43
C ILE A 213 15.11 0.86 -14.89
N ALA A 214 13.90 1.12 -14.37
CA ALA A 214 12.69 0.42 -14.77
C ALA A 214 12.40 0.60 -16.26
N GLN A 215 12.65 1.79 -16.83
CA GLN A 215 12.58 2.02 -18.28
C GLN A 215 13.60 1.17 -19.04
N LYS A 216 14.88 1.21 -18.63
CA LYS A 216 15.99 0.51 -19.27
C LYS A 216 15.77 -1.01 -19.35
N TYR A 217 15.29 -1.63 -18.27
CA TYR A 217 15.09 -3.08 -18.19
C TYR A 217 13.64 -3.52 -18.41
N ASN A 218 12.76 -2.56 -18.72
CA ASN A 218 11.34 -2.75 -18.94
C ASN A 218 10.63 -3.48 -17.78
N ILE A 219 10.60 -2.82 -16.62
CA ILE A 219 10.02 -3.29 -15.35
C ILE A 219 8.71 -2.56 -15.04
N ILE A 220 7.70 -3.26 -14.53
CA ILE A 220 6.51 -2.67 -13.90
C ILE A 220 6.80 -2.37 -12.44
N ILE A 221 6.43 -1.17 -11.98
CA ILE A 221 6.59 -0.74 -10.59
C ILE A 221 5.25 -0.87 -9.87
N LEU A 222 5.24 -1.63 -8.78
CA LEU A 222 4.16 -1.70 -7.82
C LEU A 222 4.53 -0.79 -6.64
N GLU A 223 3.98 0.42 -6.65
CA GLU A 223 4.14 1.44 -5.61
C GLU A 223 3.05 1.24 -4.55
N ASP A 224 3.34 0.52 -3.47
CA ASP A 224 2.42 0.28 -2.36
C ASP A 224 2.59 1.36 -1.29
N ASP A 225 1.64 2.30 -1.22
CA ASP A 225 1.86 3.58 -0.57
C ASP A 225 0.80 3.92 0.51
N PRO A 226 0.49 3.00 1.45
CA PRO A 226 -0.53 3.24 2.48
C PRO A 226 -0.11 4.32 3.49
N TYR A 227 1.15 4.75 3.47
CA TYR A 227 1.72 5.77 4.37
C TYR A 227 2.00 7.11 3.66
N TYR A 228 1.62 7.29 2.38
CA TYR A 228 1.91 8.50 1.62
C TYR A 228 1.46 9.79 2.34
N TYR A 229 0.28 9.74 2.95
CA TYR A 229 -0.31 10.86 3.70
C TYR A 229 0.25 11.02 5.12
N LEU A 230 1.17 10.16 5.56
CA LEU A 230 1.85 10.23 6.85
C LEU A 230 3.28 10.78 6.73
N GLN A 231 3.59 11.54 5.67
CA GLN A 231 4.87 12.24 5.53
C GLN A 231 4.92 13.44 6.46
N PHE A 232 5.98 13.52 7.26
CA PHE A 232 6.17 14.59 8.24
C PHE A 232 6.45 15.93 7.54
N GLY A 233 6.07 17.03 8.19
CA GLY A 233 6.09 18.36 7.58
C GLY A 233 4.96 18.62 6.59
N LYS A 234 5.12 19.68 5.77
CA LYS A 234 4.04 20.22 4.92
C LYS A 234 4.07 19.78 3.46
N LYS A 235 5.23 19.33 2.95
CA LYS A 235 5.42 19.03 1.52
C LYS A 235 5.62 17.53 1.33
N ARG A 236 4.70 16.91 0.59
CA ARG A 236 4.78 15.50 0.21
C ARG A 236 5.78 15.32 -0.95
N ALA A 237 6.55 14.25 -0.90
CA ALA A 237 7.47 13.87 -1.96
C ALA A 237 6.72 13.36 -3.19
N ALA A 238 7.29 13.58 -4.37
CA ALA A 238 6.75 13.05 -5.63
C ALA A 238 6.64 11.52 -5.60
N SER A 239 5.54 10.97 -6.11
CA SER A 239 5.33 9.52 -6.28
C SER A 239 6.03 9.00 -7.53
N TYR A 240 6.13 7.69 -7.68
CA TYR A 240 6.49 7.11 -8.98
C TYR A 240 5.42 7.43 -10.02
N PHE A 241 4.14 7.42 -9.61
CA PHE A 241 3.01 7.73 -10.48
C PHE A 241 3.09 9.16 -11.08
N SER A 242 3.61 10.15 -10.35
CA SER A 242 3.76 11.51 -10.88
C SER A 242 4.84 11.66 -11.95
N MET A 243 5.74 10.67 -12.09
CA MET A 243 6.80 10.65 -13.09
C MET A 243 6.63 9.52 -14.12
N ASP A 244 5.47 8.86 -14.15
CA ASP A 244 5.18 7.70 -14.98
C ASP A 244 4.90 8.07 -16.45
N LEU A 245 5.94 8.45 -17.18
CA LEU A 245 5.87 8.89 -18.58
C LEU A 245 5.40 7.80 -19.56
N ASP A 246 5.56 6.52 -19.21
CA ASP A 246 5.38 5.40 -20.14
C ASP A 246 4.42 4.33 -19.61
N GLN A 247 3.63 4.67 -18.58
CA GLN A 247 2.54 3.88 -18.05
C GLN A 247 3.01 2.53 -17.48
N ARG A 248 4.03 2.54 -16.60
CA ARG A 248 4.59 1.35 -15.96
C ARG A 248 4.37 1.29 -14.45
N VAL A 249 3.64 2.25 -13.86
CA VAL A 249 3.42 2.32 -12.41
C VAL A 249 1.98 1.94 -12.07
N LEU A 250 1.81 0.93 -11.21
CA LEU A 250 0.59 0.69 -10.46
C LEU A 250 0.79 1.20 -9.04
N ARG A 251 0.01 2.20 -8.65
CA ARG A 251 0.01 2.79 -7.32
C ARG A 251 -1.12 2.20 -6.49
N PHE A 252 -0.83 1.80 -5.25
CA PHE A 252 -1.80 1.25 -4.31
C PHE A 252 -1.93 2.17 -3.11
N ASP A 253 -3.14 2.69 -2.89
CA ASP A 253 -3.46 3.60 -1.80
C ASP A 253 -4.50 2.96 -0.86
N SER A 254 -4.58 3.46 0.37
CA SER A 254 -5.42 2.88 1.41
C SER A 254 -5.93 3.93 2.38
N PHE A 255 -7.23 3.87 2.72
CA PHE A 255 -7.78 4.67 3.81
C PHE A 255 -7.44 4.09 5.20
N SER A 256 -6.74 2.96 5.26
CA SER A 256 -6.48 2.24 6.53
C SER A 256 -5.69 3.04 7.56
N LYS A 257 -4.83 3.95 7.10
CA LYS A 257 -3.90 4.71 7.96
C LYS A 257 -4.30 6.16 8.18
N ILE A 258 -5.32 6.62 7.45
CA ILE A 258 -5.81 8.00 7.50
C ILE A 258 -7.28 8.11 7.93
N LEU A 259 -8.12 7.10 7.70
CA LEU A 259 -9.50 7.05 8.22
C LEU A 259 -9.64 5.96 9.27
N SER A 260 -9.56 4.69 8.86
CA SER A 260 -9.66 3.53 9.74
C SER A 260 -9.30 2.24 9.01
N ALA A 261 -8.52 1.37 9.65
CA ALA A 261 -8.21 0.06 9.08
C ALA A 261 -9.44 -0.85 8.96
N GLY A 262 -10.51 -0.58 9.72
CA GLY A 262 -11.74 -1.37 9.75
C GLY A 262 -12.71 -1.07 8.61
N VAL A 263 -12.61 0.08 7.93
CA VAL A 263 -13.51 0.37 6.80
C VAL A 263 -13.24 -0.51 5.59
N ARG A 264 -12.02 -1.08 5.50
CA ARG A 264 -11.59 -1.95 4.40
C ARG A 264 -11.78 -1.30 3.03
N VAL A 265 -11.35 -0.05 2.86
CA VAL A 265 -11.36 0.64 1.56
C VAL A 265 -9.94 1.06 1.18
N GLY A 266 -9.52 0.63 0.01
CA GLY A 266 -8.27 1.03 -0.65
C GLY A 266 -8.45 0.89 -2.16
N TRP A 267 -7.51 1.38 -2.94
CA TRP A 267 -7.64 1.38 -4.40
C TRP A 267 -6.30 1.25 -5.10
N VAL A 268 -6.36 0.82 -6.35
CA VAL A 268 -5.23 0.85 -7.28
C VAL A 268 -5.47 1.93 -8.33
N THR A 269 -4.43 2.68 -8.68
CA THR A 269 -4.39 3.67 -9.75
C THR A 269 -3.29 3.28 -10.74
N GLY A 270 -3.55 3.38 -12.05
CA GLY A 270 -2.51 3.12 -13.05
C GLY A 270 -3.04 2.92 -14.46
N PRO A 271 -2.23 2.31 -15.35
CA PRO A 271 -2.57 2.13 -16.75
C PRO A 271 -3.90 1.38 -16.90
N LYS A 272 -4.78 1.90 -17.76
CA LYS A 272 -6.15 1.39 -17.93
C LYS A 272 -6.19 -0.12 -18.17
N LEU A 273 -5.34 -0.63 -19.06
CA LEU A 273 -5.28 -2.06 -19.40
C LEU A 273 -4.95 -2.93 -18.19
N LEU A 274 -4.07 -2.47 -17.29
CA LEU A 274 -3.71 -3.21 -16.09
C LEU A 274 -4.81 -3.13 -15.03
N VAL A 275 -5.39 -1.95 -14.81
CA VAL A 275 -6.48 -1.76 -13.85
C VAL A 275 -7.73 -2.54 -14.24
N GLU A 276 -8.08 -2.59 -15.53
CA GLU A 276 -9.16 -3.43 -16.05
C GLU A 276 -8.92 -4.92 -15.79
N ARG A 277 -7.68 -5.40 -15.89
CA ARG A 277 -7.36 -6.79 -15.56
C ARG A 277 -7.46 -7.05 -14.06
N ILE A 278 -6.99 -6.15 -13.20
CA ILE A 278 -7.23 -6.25 -11.75
C ILE A 278 -8.73 -6.33 -11.45
N ALA A 279 -9.57 -5.55 -12.16
CA ALA A 279 -11.02 -5.66 -12.03
C ALA A 279 -11.55 -7.06 -12.43
N LEU A 280 -11.03 -7.70 -13.48
CA LEU A 280 -11.40 -9.10 -13.80
C LEU A 280 -11.08 -10.09 -12.66
N HIS A 281 -9.96 -9.90 -11.96
CA HIS A 281 -9.66 -10.69 -10.77
C HIS A 281 -10.72 -10.45 -9.68
N SER A 282 -11.06 -9.19 -9.41
CA SER A 282 -12.11 -8.81 -8.45
C SER A 282 -13.48 -9.41 -8.80
N GLN A 283 -13.87 -9.44 -10.07
CA GLN A 283 -15.14 -10.04 -10.50
C GLN A 283 -15.30 -11.51 -10.11
N SER A 284 -14.19 -12.23 -10.00
CA SER A 284 -14.20 -13.66 -9.66
C SER A 284 -14.03 -13.95 -8.17
N SER A 285 -13.53 -13.00 -7.39
CA SER A 285 -13.22 -13.22 -5.97
C SER A 285 -14.16 -12.48 -5.02
N ILE A 286 -14.40 -11.19 -5.25
CA ILE A 286 -15.16 -10.33 -4.35
C ILE A 286 -16.31 -9.58 -5.03
N LEU A 287 -16.45 -9.69 -6.36
CA LEU A 287 -17.35 -8.92 -7.22
C LEU A 287 -17.00 -7.43 -7.30
N HIS A 288 -17.09 -6.74 -6.16
CA HIS A 288 -16.67 -5.37 -5.89
C HIS A 288 -16.43 -5.21 -4.38
N ALA A 289 -15.74 -4.14 -3.96
CA ALA A 289 -15.59 -3.84 -2.53
C ALA A 289 -16.95 -3.61 -1.84
N SER A 290 -17.02 -3.79 -0.52
CA SER A 290 -18.24 -3.57 0.27
C SER A 290 -18.90 -2.22 -0.05
N GLY A 291 -20.13 -2.24 -0.54
CA GLY A 291 -20.84 -1.02 -0.92
C GLY A 291 -21.15 -0.12 0.27
N VAL A 292 -21.45 -0.70 1.44
CA VAL A 292 -21.63 0.05 2.70
C VAL A 292 -20.36 0.78 3.11
N SER A 293 -19.20 0.10 3.05
CA SER A 293 -17.92 0.73 3.36
C SER A 293 -17.56 1.85 2.38
N GLN A 294 -17.80 1.62 1.08
CA GLN A 294 -17.58 2.62 0.04
C GLN A 294 -18.49 3.84 0.25
N LEU A 295 -19.77 3.63 0.58
CA LEU A 295 -20.74 4.69 0.86
C LEU A 295 -20.33 5.51 2.09
N LEU A 296 -19.93 4.85 3.18
CA LEU A 296 -19.45 5.52 4.40
C LEU A 296 -18.27 6.44 4.08
N VAL A 297 -17.25 5.91 3.40
CA VAL A 297 -16.07 6.68 3.00
C VAL A 297 -16.45 7.80 2.04
N TRP A 298 -17.23 7.51 1.00
CA TRP A 298 -17.69 8.51 0.04
C TRP A 298 -18.40 9.67 0.73
N LYS A 299 -19.28 9.40 1.69
CA LYS A 299 -20.04 10.43 2.40
C LYS A 299 -19.17 11.35 3.23
N VAL A 300 -18.15 10.81 3.88
CA VAL A 300 -17.13 11.60 4.59
C VAL A 300 -16.35 12.49 3.61
N LEU A 301 -15.88 11.92 2.49
CA LEU A 301 -15.08 12.64 1.50
C LEU A 301 -15.89 13.70 0.74
N GLN A 302 -17.18 13.42 0.49
CA GLN A 302 -18.13 14.36 -0.09
C GLN A 302 -18.34 15.55 0.84
N HIS A 303 -18.52 15.29 2.14
CA HIS A 303 -18.72 16.32 3.16
C HIS A 303 -17.48 17.21 3.32
N TRP A 304 -16.30 16.61 3.39
CA TRP A 304 -15.04 17.33 3.55
C TRP A 304 -14.56 18.06 2.29
N GLY A 305 -14.95 17.56 1.12
CA GLY A 305 -14.29 17.94 -0.13
C GLY A 305 -12.79 17.62 -0.10
N LEU A 306 -12.06 18.17 -1.07
CA LEU A 306 -10.61 17.95 -1.16
C LEU A 306 -9.84 18.68 -0.05
N ASP A 307 -10.27 19.89 0.31
CA ASP A 307 -9.57 20.71 1.31
C ASP A 307 -9.74 20.14 2.72
N GLY A 308 -10.93 19.68 3.09
CA GLY A 308 -11.14 18.99 4.37
C GLY A 308 -10.36 17.67 4.45
N PHE A 309 -10.28 16.92 3.35
CA PHE A 309 -9.43 15.73 3.28
C PHE A 309 -7.93 16.06 3.48
N ARG A 310 -7.45 17.15 2.87
CA ARG A 310 -6.07 17.62 3.05
C ARG A 310 -5.81 18.06 4.49
N ALA A 311 -6.73 18.81 5.09
CA ALA A 311 -6.64 19.23 6.48
C ALA A 311 -6.56 18.01 7.42
N HIS A 312 -7.50 17.07 7.27
CA HIS A 312 -7.52 15.84 8.06
C HIS A 312 -6.23 15.03 7.92
N THR A 313 -5.73 14.83 6.69
CA THR A 313 -4.48 14.09 6.48
C THR A 313 -3.25 14.81 7.02
N GLN A 314 -3.24 16.15 7.03
CA GLN A 314 -2.19 16.94 7.68
C GLN A 314 -2.22 16.78 9.19
N ASP A 315 -3.40 16.80 9.82
CA ASP A 315 -3.56 16.62 11.26
C ASP A 315 -3.11 15.23 11.70
N VAL A 316 -3.50 14.20 10.93
CA VAL A 316 -3.04 12.82 11.16
C VAL A 316 -1.51 12.74 11.04
N SER A 317 -0.90 13.37 10.03
CA SER A 317 0.56 13.37 9.88
C SER A 317 1.26 14.06 11.05
N ALA A 318 0.78 15.24 11.47
CA ALA A 318 1.32 15.99 12.60
C ALA A 318 1.27 15.17 13.92
N PHE A 319 0.17 14.45 14.14
CA PHE A 319 0.05 13.53 15.27
C PHE A 319 1.14 12.44 15.26
N TYR A 320 1.40 11.82 14.10
CA TYR A 320 2.44 10.80 13.98
C TYR A 320 3.85 11.38 14.08
N GLU A 321 4.07 12.60 13.60
CA GLU A 321 5.33 13.33 13.75
C GLU A 321 5.65 13.56 15.25
N GLU A 322 4.68 14.04 16.04
CA GLU A 322 4.84 14.23 17.49
C GLU A 322 5.16 12.91 18.22
N LYS A 323 4.44 11.84 17.90
CA LYS A 323 4.71 10.50 18.42
C LYS A 323 6.11 9.99 18.06
N GLY A 324 6.54 10.23 16.81
CA GLY A 324 7.88 9.89 16.34
C GLY A 324 8.96 10.65 17.11
N ILE A 325 8.78 11.95 17.33
CA ILE A 325 9.70 12.78 18.13
C ILE A 325 9.80 12.27 19.57
N ALA A 326 8.67 11.94 20.21
CA ALA A 326 8.66 11.37 21.55
C ALA A 326 9.44 10.04 21.61
N PHE A 327 9.23 9.17 20.61
CA PHE A 327 9.97 7.91 20.49
C PHE A 327 11.48 8.13 20.35
N LEU A 328 11.91 9.01 19.45
CA LEU A 328 13.33 9.28 19.21
C LEU A 328 14.02 9.88 20.43
N ARG A 329 13.34 10.74 21.19
CA ARG A 329 13.87 11.30 22.44
C ARG A 329 14.14 10.19 23.46
N SER A 330 13.20 9.27 23.63
CA SER A 330 13.35 8.15 24.55
C SER A 330 14.40 7.13 24.06
N ALA A 331 14.46 6.87 22.75
CA ALA A 331 15.50 6.03 22.15
C ALA A 331 16.90 6.62 22.37
N GLU A 332 17.08 7.93 22.17
CA GLU A 332 18.34 8.61 22.47
C GLU A 332 18.70 8.53 23.96
N HIS A 333 17.72 8.60 24.86
CA HIS A 333 17.97 8.51 26.30
C HIS A 333 18.40 7.11 26.75
N HIS A 334 17.71 6.06 26.29
CA HIS A 334 17.89 4.68 26.80
C HIS A 334 18.80 3.81 25.94
N LEU A 335 18.77 3.99 24.62
CA LEU A 335 19.40 3.08 23.65
C LEU A 335 20.70 3.61 23.04
N LYS A 336 21.11 4.85 23.35
CA LYS A 336 22.37 5.40 22.85
C LYS A 336 23.56 4.51 23.23
N GLY A 337 24.33 4.10 22.23
CA GLY A 337 25.45 3.16 22.38
C GLY A 337 25.05 1.67 22.48
N LEU A 338 23.75 1.36 22.56
CA LEU A 338 23.22 0.00 22.56
C LEU A 338 22.51 -0.36 21.25
N ALA A 339 22.05 0.62 20.49
CA ALA A 339 21.37 0.43 19.23
C ALA A 339 21.66 1.55 18.23
N GLU A 340 21.45 1.25 16.94
CA GLU A 340 21.46 2.22 15.84
C GLU A 340 20.06 2.26 15.20
N TRP A 341 19.60 3.44 14.80
CA TRP A 341 18.34 3.59 14.07
C TRP A 341 18.41 4.78 13.11
N VAL A 342 17.52 4.79 12.12
CA VAL A 342 17.30 5.94 11.24
C VAL A 342 16.09 6.71 11.74
N GLN A 343 16.19 8.03 11.78
CA GLN A 343 15.06 8.89 12.06
C GLN A 343 14.01 8.77 10.93
N PRO A 344 12.77 8.33 11.22
CA PRO A 344 11.72 8.30 10.21
C PRO A 344 11.33 9.73 9.82
N ASN A 345 11.04 9.91 8.53
CA ASN A 345 10.46 11.14 7.98
C ASN A 345 9.00 10.95 7.53
N ALA A 346 8.46 9.74 7.72
CA ALA A 346 7.08 9.40 7.43
C ALA A 346 6.66 8.12 8.16
N GLY A 347 5.35 7.88 8.22
CA GLY A 347 4.80 6.60 8.68
C GLY A 347 4.75 6.48 10.20
N MET A 348 4.97 5.26 10.71
CA MET A 348 4.67 4.92 12.11
C MET A 348 5.65 3.90 12.71
N PHE A 349 6.82 3.70 12.09
CA PHE A 349 7.79 2.69 12.48
C PHE A 349 9.18 3.26 12.67
N VAL A 350 9.94 2.62 13.55
CA VAL A 350 11.39 2.79 13.67
C VAL A 350 12.05 1.43 13.52
N TRP A 351 13.05 1.36 12.67
CA TRP A 351 13.87 0.18 12.45
C TRP A 351 15.18 0.30 13.22
N ILE A 352 15.37 -0.61 14.16
CA ILE A 352 16.40 -0.52 15.18
C ILE A 352 17.35 -1.71 15.01
N LYS A 353 18.64 -1.44 14.87
CA LYS A 353 19.70 -2.45 14.91
C LYS A 353 20.23 -2.53 16.33
N LEU A 354 20.13 -3.69 16.96
CA LEU A 354 20.66 -3.93 18.31
C LEU A 354 22.16 -4.23 18.21
N LEU A 355 22.99 -3.45 18.89
CA LEU A 355 24.45 -3.63 18.85
C LEU A 355 24.86 -4.81 19.73
N GLY A 356 25.83 -5.61 19.27
CA GLY A 356 26.30 -6.79 20.00
C GLY A 356 25.30 -7.95 20.08
N ILE A 357 24.20 -7.90 19.34
CA ILE A 357 23.18 -8.94 19.27
C ILE A 357 23.11 -9.46 17.84
N ASP A 358 23.33 -10.76 17.61
CA ASP A 358 23.21 -11.32 16.26
C ASP A 358 21.79 -11.77 15.94
N ASP A 359 21.09 -12.37 16.92
CA ASP A 359 19.73 -12.90 16.76
C ASP A 359 18.70 -12.19 17.65
N SER A 360 18.03 -11.20 17.06
CA SER A 360 16.90 -10.53 17.70
C SER A 360 15.72 -11.47 18.02
N ALA A 361 15.53 -12.57 17.30
CA ALA A 361 14.37 -13.44 17.49
C ALA A 361 14.44 -14.18 18.84
N SER A 362 15.62 -14.71 19.17
CA SER A 362 15.90 -15.32 20.46
C SER A 362 15.70 -14.31 21.60
N LEU A 363 16.32 -13.13 21.48
CA LEU A 363 16.23 -12.06 22.48
C LEU A 363 14.78 -11.64 22.77
N ILE A 364 13.96 -11.46 21.71
CA ILE A 364 12.56 -11.07 21.87
C ILE A 364 11.73 -12.19 22.52
N LYS A 365 11.86 -13.43 22.05
CA LYS A 365 11.05 -14.55 22.56
C LYS A 365 11.39 -14.92 24.01
N GLN A 366 12.67 -14.83 24.39
CA GLN A 366 13.14 -15.27 25.69
C GLN A 366 13.07 -14.15 26.73
N LYS A 367 13.59 -12.96 26.43
CA LYS A 367 13.81 -11.91 27.44
C LYS A 367 12.79 -10.77 27.35
N ALA A 368 12.44 -10.33 26.13
CA ALA A 368 11.54 -9.18 25.98
C ALA A 368 10.12 -9.46 26.48
N VAL A 369 9.61 -10.67 26.24
CA VAL A 369 8.31 -11.11 26.77
C VAL A 369 8.29 -11.11 28.29
N GLU A 370 9.34 -11.60 28.95
CA GLU A 370 9.46 -11.61 30.42
C GLU A 370 9.44 -10.20 31.00
N LYS A 371 10.13 -9.25 30.35
CA LYS A 371 10.09 -7.82 30.73
C LYS A 371 8.87 -7.07 30.17
N LYS A 372 7.90 -7.76 29.55
CA LYS A 372 6.66 -7.18 29.00
C LYS A 372 6.89 -6.08 27.96
N VAL A 373 7.81 -6.34 27.01
CA VAL A 373 8.04 -5.51 25.83
C VAL A 373 7.89 -6.38 24.59
N LEU A 374 7.13 -5.90 23.61
CA LEU A 374 6.95 -6.59 22.33
C LEU A 374 7.43 -5.72 21.18
N LEU A 375 8.44 -6.21 20.47
CA LEU A 375 8.86 -5.71 19.16
C LEU A 375 8.77 -6.86 18.15
N VAL A 376 8.77 -6.53 16.86
CA VAL A 376 8.81 -7.57 15.82
C VAL A 376 10.26 -7.87 15.46
N PRO A 377 10.74 -9.12 15.60
CA PRO A 377 12.09 -9.51 15.19
C PRO A 377 12.33 -9.24 13.70
N GLY A 378 13.56 -8.87 13.37
CA GLY A 378 13.87 -8.35 12.05
C GLY A 378 13.77 -9.38 10.93
N PHE A 379 14.05 -10.65 11.24
CA PHE A 379 14.05 -11.75 10.26
C PHE A 379 12.70 -11.91 9.54
N GLU A 380 11.59 -11.54 10.20
CA GLU A 380 10.24 -11.62 9.62
C GLU A 380 10.11 -10.79 8.34
N PHE A 381 10.81 -9.65 8.30
CA PHE A 381 10.74 -8.67 7.21
C PHE A 381 11.71 -8.95 6.07
N PHE A 382 12.60 -9.93 6.17
CA PHE A 382 13.50 -10.25 5.07
C PHE A 382 12.83 -11.24 4.12
N PRO A 383 12.74 -10.93 2.80
CA PRO A 383 12.14 -11.84 1.84
C PRO A 383 12.81 -13.22 1.87
N ASN A 384 14.14 -13.23 1.87
CA ASN A 384 14.97 -14.41 2.08
C ASN A 384 15.33 -14.58 3.58
N PRO A 385 15.08 -15.77 4.18
CA PRO A 385 15.36 -16.00 5.60
C PRO A 385 16.83 -15.78 5.98
N LYS A 386 17.05 -15.04 7.06
CA LYS A 386 18.37 -14.88 7.69
C LYS A 386 18.23 -14.44 9.15
N THR A 387 19.22 -14.76 9.97
CA THR A 387 19.34 -14.23 11.34
C THR A 387 19.73 -12.76 11.28
N THR A 388 19.16 -11.92 12.17
CA THR A 388 19.39 -10.47 12.12
C THR A 388 19.37 -9.78 13.49
N PRO A 389 20.19 -8.73 13.65
CA PRO A 389 20.22 -7.86 14.84
C PRO A 389 19.03 -6.90 14.90
N TYR A 390 18.15 -6.89 13.89
CA TYR A 390 17.16 -5.82 13.74
C TYR A 390 15.85 -6.13 14.46
N VAL A 391 15.17 -5.09 14.91
CA VAL A 391 13.78 -5.15 15.38
C VAL A 391 12.99 -3.97 14.83
N ARG A 392 11.69 -4.16 14.61
CA ARG A 392 10.76 -3.06 14.28
C ARG A 392 9.97 -2.65 15.50
N ALA A 393 10.07 -1.36 15.87
CA ALA A 393 9.18 -0.70 16.80
C ALA A 393 8.07 0.08 16.07
N SER A 394 6.90 0.20 16.69
CA SER A 394 5.80 1.07 16.23
C SER A 394 5.49 2.08 17.32
N PHE A 395 5.35 3.36 16.96
CA PHE A 395 4.96 4.44 17.87
C PHE A 395 3.50 4.87 17.69
N SER A 396 2.69 4.07 16.99
CA SER A 396 1.33 4.45 16.60
C SER A 396 0.33 4.54 17.76
N THR A 397 0.34 3.55 18.67
CA THR A 397 -0.71 3.40 19.70
C THR A 397 -0.24 3.71 21.11
N ALA A 398 1.02 3.40 21.43
CA ALA A 398 1.58 3.57 22.77
C ALA A 398 1.66 5.06 23.17
N THR A 399 1.49 5.37 24.46
CA THR A 399 1.74 6.71 25.00
C THR A 399 3.24 7.02 25.07
N ALA A 400 3.61 8.28 25.29
CA ALA A 400 5.01 8.66 25.43
C ALA A 400 5.66 7.98 26.66
N GLU A 401 4.89 7.82 27.74
CA GLU A 401 5.30 7.14 28.97
C GLU A 401 5.48 5.64 28.74
N GLU A 402 4.56 5.00 28.02
CA GLU A 402 4.67 3.58 27.66
C GLU A 402 5.87 3.32 26.75
N ILE A 403 6.12 4.21 25.78
CA ILE A 403 7.30 4.19 24.93
C ILE A 403 8.56 4.26 25.79
N ASP A 404 8.62 5.18 26.76
CA ASP A 404 9.79 5.35 27.60
C ASP A 404 10.10 4.12 28.45
N ILE A 405 9.07 3.56 29.10
CA ILE A 405 9.19 2.32 29.86
C ILE A 405 9.64 1.16 28.96
N ALA A 406 9.10 1.06 27.74
CA ALA A 406 9.44 -0.01 26.81
C ALA A 406 10.90 0.07 26.35
N LEU A 407 11.41 1.27 26.03
CA LEU A 407 12.79 1.44 25.59
C LEU A 407 13.80 1.30 26.74
N ALA A 408 13.45 1.71 27.96
CA ALA A 408 14.25 1.45 29.16
C ALA A 408 14.44 -0.07 29.40
N ARG A 409 13.35 -0.83 29.31
CA ARG A 409 13.37 -2.30 29.43
C ARG A 409 14.16 -2.95 28.30
N LEU A 410 14.04 -2.45 27.06
CA LEU A 410 14.84 -2.94 25.94
C LEU A 410 16.34 -2.71 26.19
N ALA A 411 16.73 -1.54 26.71
CA ALA A 411 18.11 -1.25 27.07
C ALA A 411 18.66 -2.21 28.13
N GLU A 412 17.85 -2.54 29.15
CA GLU A 412 18.20 -3.53 30.18
C GLU A 412 18.45 -4.92 29.56
N ILE A 413 17.56 -5.37 28.67
CA ILE A 413 17.68 -6.68 27.99
C ILE A 413 18.97 -6.75 27.16
N ILE A 414 19.29 -5.70 26.39
CA ILE A 414 20.50 -5.66 25.56
C ILE A 414 21.75 -5.76 26.46
N ARG A 415 21.79 -5.00 27.56
CA ARG A 415 22.91 -5.03 28.51
C ARG A 415 23.05 -6.39 29.22
N GLU A 416 21.96 -7.10 29.46
CA GLU A 416 21.98 -8.45 30.02
C GLU A 416 22.47 -9.51 29.03
N GLU A 417 22.21 -9.35 27.73
CA GLU A 417 22.69 -10.27 26.69
C GLU A 417 24.18 -10.05 26.37
N GLN A 418 24.69 -8.84 26.55
CA GLN A 418 26.10 -8.50 26.29
C GLN A 418 27.06 -8.88 27.44
N LYS A 419 26.53 -9.32 28.58
CA LYS A 419 27.32 -9.84 29.71
C LYS A 419 27.56 -11.33 29.53
#